data_AF-A0A0K2XZV5-F1
#
_entry.id   AF-A0A0K2XZV5-F1
#
_cell.length_a   1.000
_cell.length_b   1.000
_cell.length_c   1.000
_cell.angle_alpha   90.00
_cell.angle_beta   90.00
_cell.angle_gamma   90.00
#
_symmetry.space_group_name_H-M   'P 1'
#
loop_
_entity.id
_entity.type
_entity.pdbx_description
1 polymer ?
#
loop_
_entity_poly.entity_id
_entity_poly.type
_entity_poly.pdbx_seq_one_letter_code
_entity_poly.pdbx_strand_id
1 'polypeptide(L)'
;MPQPSIGCYIPWVGFVVGLALALLVYFSMSAHLESIQHSLNQPKLKIEGMPFVAAVAVLMGVWWMSEAIELVATALLPLVLFTLFGVASFKEVGASYASPIIFLFMGGFVLAMAMQKWNLHTRIALNIIALVGTSPRALVAGFMLTTAFLSMWVSNTATAVMMMPVGLSVLQLVAKLLEQNQGQAKPLDSSPLSRASTQGGILQNIVDKGQDAKTPVYRTNFSVCLMLGIAYSASIGSLGTLIGTPPNALLAGYMQEALHVKIDFGKWMLFGVPLSLLILFGAWALLTYVIFPIKIQAIPGARR
;
A
#
# COMPACT_ATOMS: atom_id res chain seq x y z
N MET A 1 -30.30 14.77 -16.82
CA MET A 1 -29.61 15.08 -15.55
C MET A 1 -28.65 13.94 -15.25
N PRO A 2 -27.41 14.18 -14.82
CA PRO A 2 -26.54 13.11 -14.31
C PRO A 2 -27.16 12.51 -13.05
N GLN A 3 -27.16 11.19 -12.90
CA GLN A 3 -27.51 10.59 -11.61
C GLN A 3 -26.35 10.77 -10.62
N PRO A 4 -26.61 11.07 -9.34
CA PRO A 4 -25.57 11.14 -8.33
C PRO A 4 -24.92 9.76 -8.17
N SER A 5 -23.59 9.70 -8.26
CA SER A 5 -22.86 8.44 -8.12
C SER A 5 -22.94 7.95 -6.68
N ILE A 6 -23.09 6.63 -6.50
CA ILE A 6 -23.29 5.98 -5.18
C ILE A 6 -22.17 6.36 -4.18
N GLY A 7 -20.94 6.53 -4.67
CA GLY A 7 -19.79 6.95 -3.86
C GLY A 7 -19.88 8.37 -3.26
N CYS A 8 -20.85 9.20 -3.65
CA CYS A 8 -21.09 10.50 -3.02
C CYS A 8 -21.84 10.37 -1.68
N TYR A 9 -22.64 9.32 -1.49
CA TYR A 9 -23.43 9.11 -0.27
C TYR A 9 -22.63 8.42 0.85
N ILE A 10 -21.65 7.59 0.50
CA ILE A 10 -20.89 6.77 1.47
C ILE A 10 -20.17 7.64 2.53
N PRO A 11 -19.44 8.73 2.16
CA PRO A 11 -18.76 9.56 3.15
C PRO A 11 -19.73 10.27 4.12
N TRP A 12 -20.87 10.75 3.62
CA TRP A 12 -21.89 11.41 4.45
C TRP A 12 -22.58 10.45 5.42
N VAL A 13 -22.88 9.22 4.99
CA VAL A 13 -23.40 8.18 5.89
C VAL A 13 -22.35 7.82 6.94
N GLY A 14 -21.09 7.60 6.54
CA GLY A 14 -19.99 7.33 7.46
C GLY A 14 -19.76 8.44 8.50
N PHE A 15 -19.85 9.71 8.06
CA PHE A 15 -19.71 10.88 8.92
C PHE A 15 -20.78 10.89 10.03
N VAL A 16 -22.06 10.81 9.64
CA VAL A 16 -23.21 10.87 10.57
C VAL A 16 -23.26 9.63 11.47
N VAL A 17 -23.02 8.43 10.93
CA VAL A 17 -22.98 7.18 11.71
C VAL A 17 -21.83 7.20 12.73
N GLY A 18 -20.66 7.73 12.36
CA GLY A 18 -19.54 7.90 13.29
C GLY A 18 -19.89 8.80 14.47
N LEU A 19 -20.51 9.95 14.22
CA LEU A 19 -20.97 10.86 15.29
C LEU A 19 -22.06 10.23 16.17
N ALA A 20 -23.04 9.56 15.57
CA ALA A 20 -24.11 8.88 16.30
C ALA A 20 -23.58 7.75 17.21
N LEU A 21 -22.65 6.93 16.71
CA LEU A 21 -22.02 5.87 17.49
C LEU A 21 -21.09 6.40 18.57
N ALA A 22 -20.33 7.47 18.30
CA ALA A 22 -19.49 8.13 19.30
C ALA A 22 -20.32 8.71 20.46
N LEU A 23 -21.44 9.37 20.15
CA LEU A 23 -22.38 9.88 21.17
C LEU A 23 -23.04 8.73 21.96
N LEU A 24 -23.46 7.65 21.28
CA LEU A 24 -24.02 6.46 21.94
C LEU A 24 -23.02 5.85 22.93
N VAL A 25 -21.76 5.68 22.51
CA VAL A 25 -20.68 5.16 23.35
C VAL A 25 -20.37 6.10 24.51
N TYR A 26 -20.32 7.42 24.27
CA TYR A 26 -20.14 8.42 25.32
C TYR A 26 -21.21 8.29 26.41
N PHE A 27 -22.50 8.38 26.05
CA PHE A 27 -23.61 8.33 27.00
C PHE A 27 -23.73 6.96 27.69
N SER A 28 -23.54 5.87 26.95
CA SER A 28 -23.56 4.51 27.50
C SER A 28 -22.44 4.30 28.53
N MET A 29 -21.23 4.76 28.23
CA MET A 29 -20.08 4.60 29.13
C MET A 29 -20.13 5.56 30.33
N SER A 30 -20.60 6.81 30.15
CA SER A 30 -20.79 7.74 31.27
C SER A 30 -21.86 7.25 32.25
N ALA A 31 -22.93 6.60 31.76
CA ALA A 31 -23.98 6.03 32.61
C ALA A 31 -23.50 4.85 33.49
N HIS A 32 -22.35 4.24 33.17
CA HIS A 32 -21.78 3.13 33.93
C HIS A 32 -20.50 3.50 34.71
N LEU A 33 -20.11 4.78 34.73
CA LEU A 33 -18.79 5.24 35.20
C LEU A 33 -18.48 4.80 36.65
N GLU A 34 -19.47 4.84 37.55
CA GLU A 34 -19.32 4.40 38.94
C GLU A 34 -19.01 2.90 39.06
N SER A 35 -19.67 2.06 38.26
CA SER A 35 -19.41 0.60 38.22
C SER A 35 -18.04 0.27 37.62
N ILE A 36 -17.58 1.07 36.67
CA ILE A 36 -16.25 0.97 36.07
C ILE A 36 -15.19 1.37 37.11
N GLN A 37 -15.41 2.45 37.85
CA GLN A 37 -14.54 2.89 38.94
C GLN A 37 -14.44 1.87 40.07
N HIS A 38 -15.55 1.25 40.49
CA HIS A 38 -15.54 0.19 41.50
C HIS A 38 -14.80 -1.08 41.01
N SER A 39 -14.72 -1.30 39.70
CA SER A 39 -14.03 -2.45 39.11
C SER A 39 -12.52 -2.21 38.88
N LEU A 40 -12.10 -0.96 38.77
CA LEU A 40 -10.72 -0.57 38.46
C LEU A 40 -9.94 -0.16 39.72
N ASN A 41 -9.36 -1.16 40.40
CA ASN A 41 -8.40 -0.98 41.51
C ASN A 41 -7.04 -0.40 41.06
N GLN A 42 -7.02 0.75 40.36
CA GLN A 42 -5.80 1.47 39.96
C GLN A 42 -5.93 2.99 40.12
N PRO A 43 -5.27 3.62 41.12
CA PRO A 43 -5.41 5.04 41.43
C PRO A 43 -4.62 5.99 40.48
N LYS A 44 -4.28 5.55 39.26
CA LYS A 44 -3.49 6.32 38.26
C LYS A 44 -4.24 6.69 36.99
N LEU A 45 -5.47 6.19 36.80
CA LEU A 45 -6.28 6.49 35.61
C LEU A 45 -7.12 7.76 35.84
N LYS A 46 -7.13 8.68 34.86
CA LYS A 46 -8.11 9.79 34.81
C LYS A 46 -9.48 9.24 34.39
N ILE A 47 -10.24 8.67 35.33
CA ILE A 47 -11.49 7.94 35.07
C ILE A 47 -12.50 8.81 34.29
N GLU A 48 -12.64 10.09 34.65
CA GLU A 48 -13.53 11.07 34.01
C GLU A 48 -13.29 11.24 32.50
N GLY A 49 -12.04 11.10 32.03
CA GLY A 49 -11.71 11.22 30.62
C GLY A 49 -12.02 9.97 29.79
N MET A 50 -12.29 8.83 30.42
CA MET A 50 -12.37 7.53 29.73
C MET A 50 -13.55 7.44 28.73
N PRO A 51 -14.77 7.94 29.02
CA PRO A 51 -15.87 7.98 28.05
C PRO A 51 -15.54 8.80 26.80
N PHE A 52 -14.83 9.93 26.95
CA PHE A 52 -14.38 10.76 25.82
C PHE A 52 -13.34 10.03 24.95
N VAL A 53 -12.36 9.36 25.57
CA VAL A 53 -11.36 8.56 24.82
C VAL A 53 -12.02 7.43 24.04
N ALA A 54 -12.97 6.70 24.66
CA ALA A 54 -13.72 5.64 23.98
C ALA A 54 -14.59 6.16 22.82
N ALA A 55 -15.32 7.27 23.04
CA ALA A 55 -16.13 7.90 22.01
C ALA A 55 -15.30 8.38 20.81
N VAL A 56 -14.15 9.02 21.05
CA VAL A 56 -13.22 9.46 19.98
C VAL A 56 -12.58 8.27 19.26
N ALA A 57 -12.22 7.20 19.96
CA ALA A 57 -11.70 5.98 19.34
C ALA A 57 -12.73 5.33 18.39
N VAL A 58 -14.00 5.28 18.79
CA VAL A 58 -15.09 4.77 17.94
C VAL A 58 -15.38 5.72 16.77
N LEU A 59 -15.37 7.04 16.99
CA LEU A 59 -15.50 8.05 15.93
C LEU A 59 -14.43 7.85 14.84
N MET A 60 -13.16 7.78 15.24
CA MET A 60 -12.02 7.58 14.35
C MET A 60 -12.09 6.23 13.64
N GLY A 61 -12.45 5.15 14.36
CA GLY A 61 -12.63 3.83 13.77
C GLY A 61 -13.68 3.80 12.67
N VAL A 62 -14.85 4.43 12.88
CA VAL A 62 -15.90 4.50 11.86
C VAL A 62 -15.47 5.40 10.70
N TRP A 63 -14.88 6.57 10.95
CA TRP A 63 -14.47 7.50 9.90
C TRP A 63 -13.31 6.95 9.04
N TRP A 64 -12.35 6.24 9.62
CA TRP A 64 -11.31 5.52 8.86
C TRP A 64 -11.90 4.35 8.04
N MET A 65 -12.84 3.58 8.60
CA MET A 65 -13.47 2.44 7.89
C MET A 65 -14.46 2.85 6.79
N SER A 66 -14.90 4.11 6.76
CA SER A 66 -15.85 4.65 5.77
C SER A 66 -15.28 5.74 4.87
N GLU A 67 -14.02 6.13 5.09
CA GLU A 67 -13.35 7.29 4.45
C GLU A 67 -14.21 8.58 4.48
N ALA A 68 -14.97 8.75 5.58
CA ALA A 68 -15.88 9.89 5.77
C ALA A 68 -15.15 11.24 5.84
N ILE A 69 -13.93 11.22 6.37
CA ILE A 69 -12.95 12.29 6.31
C ILE A 69 -11.61 11.65 5.94
N GLU A 70 -10.75 12.41 5.24
CA GLU A 70 -9.38 12.03 4.91
C GLU A 70 -8.62 11.50 6.14
N LEU A 71 -7.74 10.51 5.94
CA LEU A 71 -7.18 9.69 7.01
C LEU A 71 -6.30 10.49 7.99
N VAL A 72 -5.51 11.46 7.50
CA VAL A 72 -4.66 12.33 8.31
C VAL A 72 -5.50 13.36 9.08
N ALA A 73 -6.50 13.97 8.45
CA ALA A 73 -7.45 14.86 9.12
C ALA A 73 -8.24 14.12 10.24
N THR A 74 -8.62 12.86 10.01
CA THR A 74 -9.21 12.00 11.05
C THR A 74 -8.20 11.68 12.16
N ALA A 75 -6.94 11.43 11.81
CA ALA A 75 -5.87 11.17 12.77
C ALA A 75 -5.52 12.38 13.65
N LEU A 76 -5.88 13.61 13.26
CA LEU A 76 -5.69 14.83 14.06
C LEU A 76 -6.80 15.07 15.10
N LEU A 77 -7.91 14.32 15.07
CA LEU A 77 -9.02 14.50 16.02
C LEU A 77 -8.60 14.48 17.51
N PRO A 78 -7.72 13.57 17.99
CA PRO A 78 -7.31 13.56 19.39
C PRO A 78 -6.66 14.88 19.83
N LEU A 79 -5.88 15.53 18.96
CA LEU A 79 -5.16 16.76 19.27
C LEU A 79 -6.11 17.95 19.52
N VAL A 80 -7.27 17.96 18.84
CA VAL A 80 -8.31 18.98 19.02
C VAL A 80 -9.31 18.59 20.10
N LEU A 81 -9.83 17.36 20.07
CA LEU A 81 -10.92 16.95 20.96
C LEU A 81 -10.45 16.72 22.40
N PHE A 82 -9.30 16.08 22.64
CA PHE A 82 -8.83 15.85 24.01
C PHE A 82 -8.36 17.13 24.71
N THR A 83 -7.95 18.14 23.94
CA THR A 83 -7.57 19.45 24.48
C THR A 83 -8.78 20.35 24.72
N LEU A 84 -9.78 20.33 23.82
CA LEU A 84 -11.05 21.03 23.98
C LEU A 84 -11.88 20.49 25.17
N PHE A 85 -11.92 19.17 25.36
CA PHE A 85 -12.67 18.52 26.44
C PHE A 85 -11.82 18.23 27.70
N GLY A 86 -10.61 18.81 27.81
CA GLY A 86 -9.79 18.75 29.03
C GLY A 86 -9.18 17.38 29.41
N VAL A 87 -9.40 16.35 28.60
CA VAL A 87 -8.91 14.97 28.81
C VAL A 87 -7.38 14.93 28.95
N ALA A 88 -6.67 15.65 28.09
CA ALA A 88 -5.22 15.74 28.07
C ALA A 88 -4.75 17.09 27.52
N SER A 89 -3.60 17.58 28.00
CA SER A 89 -3.01 18.83 27.52
C SER A 89 -2.45 18.68 26.11
N PHE A 90 -2.37 19.81 25.39
CA PHE A 90 -1.80 19.84 24.04
C PHE A 90 -0.37 19.29 23.98
N LYS A 91 0.42 19.45 25.05
CA LYS A 91 1.77 18.90 25.16
C LYS A 91 1.79 17.38 25.29
N GLU A 92 0.88 16.80 26.07
CA GLU A 92 0.75 15.35 26.22
C GLU A 92 0.30 14.69 24.91
N VAL A 93 -0.75 15.23 24.26
CA VAL A 93 -1.29 14.66 23.01
C VAL A 93 -0.35 14.92 21.83
N GLY A 94 0.28 16.11 21.78
CA GLY A 94 1.25 16.47 20.74
C GLY A 94 2.51 15.60 20.74
N ALA A 95 2.91 15.03 21.90
CA ALA A 95 4.10 14.20 22.01
C ALA A 95 4.02 12.93 21.14
N SER A 96 2.83 12.33 20.98
CA SER A 96 2.63 11.14 20.13
C SER A 96 2.94 11.40 18.65
N TYR A 97 2.68 12.62 18.15
CA TYR A 97 2.98 13.03 16.77
C TYR A 97 4.48 13.31 16.55
N ALA A 98 5.27 13.39 17.63
CA ALA A 98 6.72 13.61 17.60
C ALA A 98 7.54 12.31 17.81
N SER A 99 6.92 11.13 17.67
CA SER A 99 7.61 9.84 17.83
C SER A 99 8.83 9.69 16.90
N PRO A 100 10.00 9.21 17.37
CA PRO A 100 11.18 9.00 16.54
C PRO A 100 10.95 8.12 15.30
N ILE A 101 9.94 7.26 15.33
CA ILE A 101 9.55 6.39 14.22
C ILE A 101 8.93 7.20 13.07
N ILE A 102 8.19 8.28 13.37
CA ILE A 102 7.64 9.21 12.37
C ILE A 102 8.80 9.94 11.65
N PHE A 103 9.83 10.36 12.41
CA PHE A 103 11.04 10.96 11.83
C PHE A 103 11.84 9.97 10.96
N LEU A 104 11.95 8.70 11.36
CA LEU A 104 12.55 7.64 10.54
C LEU A 104 11.79 7.45 9.21
N PHE A 105 10.45 7.43 9.26
CA PHE A 105 9.60 7.27 8.09
C PHE A 105 9.69 8.48 7.14
N MET A 106 9.72 9.71 7.69
CA MET A 106 9.96 10.94 6.94
C MET A 106 11.35 10.94 6.26
N GLY A 107 12.40 10.52 6.96
CA GLY A 107 13.73 10.34 6.36
C GLY A 107 13.74 9.31 5.22
N GLY A 108 12.98 8.23 5.38
CA GLY A 108 12.72 7.24 4.33
C GLY A 108 12.08 7.84 3.08
N PHE A 109 11.03 8.66 3.23
CA PHE A 109 10.41 9.36 2.10
C PHE A 109 11.35 10.37 1.42
N VAL A 110 12.20 11.08 2.17
CA VAL A 110 13.22 11.97 1.59
C VAL A 110 14.23 11.18 0.76
N LEU A 111 14.68 10.01 1.25
CA LEU A 111 15.55 9.11 0.50
C LEU A 111 14.85 8.55 -0.76
N ALA A 112 13.58 8.18 -0.67
CA ALA A 112 12.76 7.73 -1.78
C ALA A 112 12.65 8.80 -2.88
N MET A 113 12.31 10.04 -2.50
CA MET A 113 12.22 11.17 -3.43
C MET A 113 13.58 11.52 -4.06
N ALA A 114 14.69 11.37 -3.33
CA ALA A 114 16.02 11.51 -3.90
C ALA A 114 16.32 10.41 -4.94
N MET A 115 16.05 9.14 -4.62
CA MET A 115 16.22 8.01 -5.54
C MET A 115 15.33 8.12 -6.81
N GLN A 116 14.17 8.77 -6.68
CA GLN A 116 13.31 9.14 -7.80
C GLN A 116 13.92 10.27 -8.64
N LYS A 117 14.28 11.40 -8.01
CA LYS A 117 14.88 12.59 -8.67
C LYS A 117 16.12 12.27 -9.50
N TRP A 118 16.99 11.37 -9.02
CA TRP A 118 18.21 10.95 -9.73
C TRP A 118 17.99 9.82 -10.76
N ASN A 119 16.75 9.33 -10.94
CA ASN A 119 16.40 8.16 -11.74
C ASN A 119 17.19 6.89 -11.37
N LEU A 120 17.65 6.80 -10.11
CA LEU A 120 18.45 5.68 -9.61
C LEU A 120 17.63 4.39 -9.56
N HIS A 121 16.35 4.48 -9.17
CA HIS A 121 15.39 3.38 -9.24
C HIS A 121 15.33 2.74 -10.64
N THR A 122 15.26 3.55 -11.71
CA THR A 122 15.25 3.09 -13.11
C THR A 122 16.55 2.40 -13.51
N ARG A 123 17.70 2.93 -13.07
CA ARG A 123 19.01 2.30 -13.33
C ARG A 123 19.12 0.92 -12.66
N ILE A 124 18.68 0.83 -11.41
CA ILE A 124 18.64 -0.44 -10.65
C ILE A 124 17.69 -1.43 -11.35
N ALA A 125 16.50 -1.00 -11.76
CA ALA A 125 15.53 -1.83 -12.45
C ALA A 125 16.07 -2.42 -13.76
N LEU A 126 16.66 -1.58 -14.63
CA LEU A 126 17.24 -2.04 -15.90
C LEU A 126 18.40 -3.01 -15.68
N ASN A 127 19.26 -2.77 -14.68
CA ASN A 127 20.37 -3.66 -14.34
C ASN A 127 19.88 -5.03 -13.83
N ILE A 128 18.85 -5.07 -12.97
CA ILE A 128 18.28 -6.34 -12.47
C ILE A 128 17.61 -7.11 -13.61
N ILE A 129 16.84 -6.43 -14.47
CA ILE A 129 16.16 -7.06 -15.61
C ILE A 129 17.19 -7.65 -16.59
N ALA A 130 18.29 -6.95 -16.86
CA ALA A 130 19.37 -7.45 -17.72
C ALA A 130 20.05 -8.72 -17.15
N LEU A 131 20.23 -8.80 -15.83
CA LEU A 131 20.85 -9.96 -15.17
C LEU A 131 20.01 -11.24 -15.20
N VAL A 132 18.68 -11.11 -15.29
CA VAL A 132 17.75 -12.26 -15.13
C VAL A 132 17.47 -12.99 -16.46
N GLY A 133 17.83 -12.40 -17.60
CA GLY A 133 17.86 -13.07 -18.90
C GLY A 133 16.49 -13.23 -19.59
N THR A 134 16.47 -14.05 -20.67
CA THR A 134 15.51 -13.89 -21.77
C THR A 134 14.30 -14.85 -21.76
N SER A 135 14.14 -15.70 -20.74
CA SER A 135 12.96 -16.59 -20.68
C SER A 135 11.75 -15.88 -20.04
N PRO A 136 10.50 -16.12 -20.50
CA PRO A 136 9.31 -15.46 -19.94
C PRO A 136 9.13 -15.62 -18.42
N ARG A 137 9.44 -16.79 -17.85
CA ARG A 137 9.33 -17.02 -16.40
C ARG A 137 10.42 -16.27 -15.62
N ALA A 138 11.62 -16.19 -16.18
CA ALA A 138 12.71 -15.42 -15.59
C ALA A 138 12.40 -13.91 -15.65
N LEU A 139 11.92 -13.37 -16.77
CA LEU A 139 11.51 -11.96 -16.85
C LEU A 139 10.45 -11.61 -15.80
N VAL A 140 9.44 -12.47 -15.56
CA VAL A 140 8.50 -12.25 -14.45
C VAL A 140 9.22 -12.24 -13.10
N ALA A 141 10.14 -13.17 -12.82
CA ALA A 141 10.95 -13.14 -11.59
C ALA A 141 11.79 -11.86 -11.47
N GLY A 142 12.41 -11.38 -12.54
CA GLY A 142 13.25 -10.17 -12.55
C GLY A 142 12.45 -8.89 -12.30
N PHE A 143 11.27 -8.77 -12.91
CA PHE A 143 10.33 -7.69 -12.62
C PHE A 143 9.78 -7.77 -11.19
N MET A 144 9.45 -8.98 -10.70
CA MET A 144 8.99 -9.19 -9.33
C MET A 144 10.07 -8.82 -8.30
N LEU A 145 11.31 -9.28 -8.48
CA LEU A 145 12.46 -8.96 -7.64
C LEU A 145 12.79 -7.46 -7.66
N THR A 146 12.79 -6.84 -8.84
CA THR A 146 12.98 -5.39 -9.00
C THR A 146 11.91 -4.62 -8.23
N THR A 147 10.64 -4.95 -8.44
CA THR A 147 9.52 -4.24 -7.82
C THR A 147 9.55 -4.40 -6.30
N ALA A 148 9.84 -5.61 -5.80
CA ALA A 148 9.97 -5.86 -4.37
C ALA A 148 11.14 -5.08 -3.76
N PHE A 149 12.32 -5.08 -4.40
CA PHE A 149 13.47 -4.30 -3.94
C PHE A 149 13.17 -2.80 -3.91
N LEU A 150 12.54 -2.23 -4.94
CA LEU A 150 12.19 -0.81 -4.94
C LEU A 150 11.17 -0.47 -3.83
N SER A 151 10.20 -1.36 -3.58
CA SER A 151 9.20 -1.16 -2.52
C SER A 151 9.71 -1.39 -1.07
N MET A 152 10.97 -1.80 -0.89
CA MET A 152 11.64 -1.73 0.42
C MET A 152 11.99 -0.29 0.82
N TRP A 153 12.02 0.63 -0.14
CA TRP A 153 12.47 2.03 0.03
C TRP A 153 11.46 3.06 -0.45
N VAL A 154 10.48 2.66 -1.26
CA VAL A 154 9.44 3.50 -1.88
C VAL A 154 8.07 2.94 -1.52
N SER A 155 7.05 3.80 -1.37
CA SER A 155 5.69 3.37 -1.04
C SER A 155 5.07 2.53 -2.18
N ASN A 156 4.31 1.51 -1.79
CA ASN A 156 3.80 0.47 -2.70
C ASN A 156 3.07 1.01 -3.92
N THR A 157 2.22 2.03 -3.72
CA THR A 157 1.50 2.72 -4.79
C THR A 157 2.44 3.40 -5.78
N ALA A 158 3.48 4.10 -5.29
CA ALA A 158 4.46 4.76 -6.14
C ALA A 158 5.33 3.74 -6.89
N THR A 159 5.76 2.66 -6.22
CA THR A 159 6.52 1.57 -6.85
C THR A 159 5.75 0.90 -7.97
N ALA A 160 4.46 0.57 -7.74
CA ALA A 160 3.59 -0.03 -8.75
C ALA A 160 3.36 0.91 -9.95
N VAL A 161 3.15 2.21 -9.70
CA VAL A 161 3.01 3.23 -10.75
C VAL A 161 4.30 3.40 -11.57
N MET A 162 5.48 3.31 -10.95
CA MET A 162 6.77 3.39 -11.65
C MET A 162 7.09 2.16 -12.49
N MET A 163 6.77 0.97 -11.99
CA MET A 163 7.03 -0.29 -12.71
C MET A 163 6.00 -0.58 -13.81
N MET A 164 4.81 0.03 -13.77
CA MET A 164 3.76 -0.21 -14.75
C MET A 164 4.15 0.21 -16.19
N PRO A 165 4.66 1.41 -16.49
CA PRO A 165 5.14 1.74 -17.83
C PRO A 165 6.23 0.79 -18.32
N VAL A 166 7.19 0.42 -17.47
CA VAL A 166 8.29 -0.50 -17.81
C VAL A 166 7.76 -1.89 -18.15
N GLY A 167 6.77 -2.40 -17.37
CA GLY A 167 6.09 -3.65 -17.65
C GLY A 167 5.31 -3.60 -18.97
N LEU A 168 4.51 -2.55 -19.19
CA LEU A 168 3.74 -2.35 -20.42
C LEU A 168 4.62 -2.30 -21.67
N SER A 169 5.77 -1.61 -21.63
CA SER A 169 6.72 -1.59 -22.76
C SER A 169 7.27 -2.98 -23.10
N VAL A 170 7.56 -3.81 -22.09
CA VAL A 170 7.97 -5.21 -22.31
C VAL A 170 6.82 -6.05 -22.87
N LEU A 171 5.57 -5.84 -22.42
CA LEU A 171 4.41 -6.53 -22.97
C LEU A 171 4.12 -6.15 -24.43
N GLN A 172 4.27 -4.87 -24.80
CA GLN A 172 4.15 -4.40 -26.19
C GLN A 172 5.24 -5.00 -27.08
N LEU A 173 6.49 -5.02 -26.61
CA LEU A 173 7.60 -5.65 -27.34
C LEU A 173 7.36 -7.15 -27.56
N VAL A 174 6.97 -7.89 -26.51
CA VAL A 174 6.68 -9.33 -26.62
C VAL A 174 5.45 -9.60 -27.48
N ALA A 175 4.40 -8.77 -27.41
CA ALA A 175 3.23 -8.90 -28.28
C ALA A 175 3.60 -8.77 -29.76
N LYS A 176 4.35 -7.72 -30.12
CA LYS A 176 4.83 -7.46 -31.48
C LYS A 176 5.70 -8.61 -32.01
N LEU A 177 6.57 -9.18 -31.17
CA LEU A 177 7.42 -10.32 -31.53
C LEU A 177 6.60 -11.61 -31.72
N LEU A 178 5.51 -11.82 -30.97
CA LEU A 178 4.60 -12.96 -31.15
C LEU A 178 3.72 -12.81 -32.39
N GLU A 179 3.21 -11.60 -32.67
CA GLU A 179 2.49 -11.29 -33.92
C GLU A 179 3.36 -11.61 -35.14
N GLN A 180 4.59 -11.09 -35.17
CA GLN A 180 5.56 -11.29 -36.26
C GLN A 180 5.95 -12.76 -36.51
N ASN A 181 5.84 -13.64 -35.50
CA ASN A 181 6.29 -15.03 -35.61
C ASN A 181 5.16 -16.06 -35.74
N GLN A 182 3.91 -15.74 -35.37
CA GLN A 182 2.82 -16.73 -35.35
C GLN A 182 1.45 -16.27 -35.87
N GLY A 183 1.18 -14.96 -36.05
CA GLY A 183 -0.11 -14.48 -36.56
C GLY A 183 -1.36 -14.84 -35.73
N GLN A 184 -1.17 -15.50 -34.58
CA GLN A 184 -2.22 -15.96 -33.64
C GLN A 184 -2.09 -15.35 -32.24
N ALA A 185 -1.39 -14.22 -32.15
CA ALA A 185 -1.71 -13.29 -31.10
C ALA A 185 -3.21 -12.94 -31.25
N LYS A 186 -4.03 -13.16 -30.22
CA LYS A 186 -5.42 -12.67 -30.18
C LYS A 186 -5.51 -11.51 -29.18
N PRO A 187 -5.43 -10.25 -29.64
CA PRO A 187 -5.38 -8.73 -28.23
C PRO A 187 -6.52 -8.70 -27.24
N LEU A 188 -6.20 -8.02 -26.15
CA LEU A 188 -7.03 -7.73 -25.01
C LEU A 188 -7.99 -6.62 -25.40
N ASP A 189 -9.29 -6.90 -25.34
CA ASP A 189 -10.28 -5.84 -25.25
C ASP A 189 -9.96 -4.99 -24.01
N SER A 190 -9.59 -3.73 -24.22
CA SER A 190 -9.21 -2.80 -23.17
C SER A 190 -10.42 -2.11 -22.52
N SER A 191 -11.62 -2.24 -23.11
CA SER A 191 -12.85 -1.61 -22.62
C SER A 191 -13.32 -2.06 -21.23
N PRO A 192 -13.00 -3.28 -20.72
CA PRO A 192 -13.26 -3.65 -19.33
C PRO A 192 -12.19 -3.13 -18.38
N LEU A 193 -10.91 -3.11 -18.78
CA LEU A 193 -9.79 -2.71 -17.91
C LEU A 193 -9.84 -1.20 -17.58
N SER A 194 -10.15 -0.36 -18.57
CA SER A 194 -10.35 1.07 -18.38
C SER A 194 -11.55 1.40 -17.48
N ARG A 195 -12.57 0.53 -17.44
CA ARG A 195 -13.77 0.69 -16.60
C ARG A 195 -13.64 0.10 -15.20
N ALA A 196 -12.87 -0.99 -15.04
CA ALA A 196 -12.65 -1.65 -13.75
C ALA A 196 -11.54 -0.99 -12.89
N SER A 197 -10.82 -0.02 -13.45
CA SER A 197 -9.82 0.77 -12.74
C SER A 197 -10.50 1.75 -11.78
N THR A 198 -10.52 1.44 -10.49
CA THR A 198 -11.19 2.23 -9.44
C THR A 198 -10.65 3.65 -9.30
N GLN A 199 -11.50 4.53 -8.75
CA GLN A 199 -11.33 5.98 -8.49
C GLN A 199 -9.94 6.59 -8.76
N GLY A 200 -9.89 7.49 -9.76
CA GLY A 200 -8.80 8.46 -9.91
C GLY A 200 -8.39 8.75 -11.35
N GLY A 201 -8.68 7.86 -12.30
CA GLY A 201 -8.32 8.06 -13.71
C GLY A 201 -6.82 8.15 -13.99
N ILE A 202 -5.97 7.81 -13.02
CA ILE A 202 -4.51 7.91 -13.12
C ILE A 202 -3.99 7.01 -14.24
N LEU A 203 -4.54 5.80 -14.39
CA LEU A 203 -4.15 4.90 -15.47
C LEU A 203 -4.51 5.45 -16.85
N GLN A 204 -5.69 6.07 -17.00
CA GLN A 204 -6.10 6.74 -18.23
C GLN A 204 -5.14 7.90 -18.57
N ASN A 205 -4.81 8.75 -17.59
CA ASN A 205 -3.89 9.88 -17.78
C ASN A 205 -2.41 9.47 -18.03
N ILE A 206 -2.00 8.27 -17.59
CA ILE A 206 -0.66 7.70 -17.90
C ILE A 206 -0.66 7.08 -19.30
N VAL A 207 -1.73 6.38 -19.68
CA VAL A 207 -1.91 5.78 -21.01
C VAL A 207 -2.01 6.87 -22.09
N ASP A 208 -2.87 7.87 -21.92
CA ASP A 208 -3.10 8.93 -22.92
C ASP A 208 -1.88 9.86 -23.14
N LYS A 209 -0.92 9.87 -22.23
CA LYS A 209 0.36 10.59 -22.39
C LYS A 209 1.40 9.84 -23.24
N GLY A 210 1.23 8.55 -23.50
CA GLY A 210 2.10 7.76 -24.36
C GLY A 210 1.52 7.58 -25.76
N GLN A 211 2.10 8.19 -26.80
CA GLN A 211 1.60 8.00 -28.17
C GLN A 211 1.67 6.54 -28.63
N ASP A 212 2.62 5.75 -28.12
CA ASP A 212 2.78 4.31 -28.36
C ASP A 212 1.71 3.43 -27.69
N ALA A 213 0.98 3.95 -26.69
CA ALA A 213 -0.03 3.21 -25.94
C ALA A 213 -1.30 2.89 -26.76
N LYS A 214 -1.38 3.40 -27.99
CA LYS A 214 -2.39 3.00 -29.00
C LYS A 214 -2.14 1.61 -29.60
N THR A 215 -0.96 1.02 -29.38
CA THR A 215 -0.73 -0.39 -29.71
C THR A 215 -1.56 -1.27 -28.77
N PRO A 216 -2.43 -2.15 -29.29
CA PRO A 216 -3.40 -2.84 -28.45
C PRO A 216 -2.72 -3.94 -27.65
N VAL A 217 -2.95 -3.98 -26.33
CA VAL A 217 -2.26 -4.88 -25.39
C VAL A 217 -2.70 -6.34 -25.60
N TYR A 218 -1.84 -7.31 -25.30
CA TYR A 218 -2.11 -8.73 -25.56
C TYR A 218 -2.36 -9.58 -24.32
N ARG A 219 -3.49 -10.31 -24.27
CA ARG A 219 -3.88 -11.16 -23.13
C ARG A 219 -3.22 -12.54 -23.20
N THR A 220 -1.95 -12.61 -22.78
CA THR A 220 -1.25 -13.88 -22.57
C THR A 220 -1.13 -14.20 -21.08
N ASN A 221 -0.90 -15.47 -20.71
CA ASN A 221 -0.57 -15.85 -19.33
C ASN A 221 0.66 -15.09 -18.82
N PHE A 222 1.65 -14.83 -19.68
CA PHE A 222 2.81 -14.00 -19.35
C PHE A 222 2.41 -12.56 -19.02
N SER A 223 1.50 -11.95 -19.79
CA SER A 223 1.01 -10.59 -19.54
C SER A 223 0.29 -10.47 -18.19
N VAL A 224 -0.53 -11.46 -17.84
CA VAL A 224 -1.23 -11.53 -16.56
C VAL A 224 -0.24 -11.76 -15.40
N CYS A 225 0.69 -12.71 -15.56
CA CYS A 225 1.77 -12.95 -14.59
C CYS A 225 2.64 -11.72 -14.34
N LEU A 226 2.99 -10.95 -15.37
CA LEU A 226 3.86 -9.78 -15.23
C LEU A 226 3.15 -8.66 -14.46
N MET A 227 1.92 -8.33 -14.82
CA MET A 227 1.19 -7.23 -14.16
C MET A 227 0.74 -7.58 -12.73
N LEU A 228 0.24 -8.80 -12.51
CA LEU A 228 -0.07 -9.26 -11.14
C LEU A 228 1.21 -9.46 -10.31
N GLY A 229 2.29 -9.92 -10.94
CA GLY A 229 3.61 -10.04 -10.32
C GLY A 229 4.09 -8.70 -9.79
N ILE A 230 4.12 -7.66 -10.62
CA ILE A 230 4.45 -6.28 -10.20
C ILE A 230 3.55 -5.83 -9.04
N ALA A 231 2.23 -5.99 -9.16
CA ALA A 231 1.28 -5.56 -8.13
C ALA A 231 1.50 -6.24 -6.77
N TYR A 232 1.64 -7.57 -6.74
CA TYR A 232 1.91 -8.31 -5.51
C TYR A 232 3.33 -8.04 -4.97
N SER A 233 4.33 -7.92 -5.85
CA SER A 233 5.71 -7.67 -5.44
C SER A 233 5.92 -6.32 -4.75
N ALA A 234 5.18 -5.28 -5.14
CA ALA A 234 5.20 -4.02 -4.41
C ALA A 234 4.78 -4.22 -2.94
N SER A 235 3.65 -4.90 -2.71
CA SER A 235 3.18 -5.25 -1.36
C SER A 235 4.15 -6.18 -0.61
N ILE A 236 4.67 -7.23 -1.25
CA ILE A 236 5.54 -8.22 -0.61
C ILE A 236 6.89 -7.61 -0.21
N GLY A 237 7.53 -6.84 -1.12
CA GLY A 237 8.82 -6.21 -0.85
C GLY A 237 8.79 -5.21 0.31
N SER A 238 7.66 -4.54 0.49
CA SER A 238 7.45 -3.57 1.56
C SER A 238 7.45 -4.15 2.98
N LEU A 239 7.34 -5.47 3.12
CA LEU A 239 7.56 -6.18 4.39
C LEU A 239 9.04 -6.19 4.81
N GLY A 240 9.96 -5.96 3.86
CA GLY A 240 11.41 -6.04 4.07
C GLY A 240 12.00 -5.02 5.05
N THR A 241 11.36 -3.86 5.23
CA THR A 241 11.90 -2.75 6.04
C THR A 241 10.82 -2.07 6.88
N LEU A 242 11.22 -1.30 7.89
CA LEU A 242 10.33 -0.40 8.63
C LEU A 242 9.77 0.76 7.79
N ILE A 243 10.39 1.05 6.63
CA ILE A 243 10.06 2.20 5.77
C ILE A 243 9.04 1.83 4.68
N GLY A 244 8.95 0.54 4.31
CA GLY A 244 8.06 0.09 3.23
C GLY A 244 6.57 0.35 3.50
N THR A 245 6.09 0.19 4.75
CA THR A 245 4.68 0.44 5.10
C THR A 245 4.49 1.05 6.50
N PRO A 246 3.43 1.85 6.73
CA PRO A 246 3.09 2.33 8.07
C PRO A 246 2.79 1.23 9.10
N PRO A 247 2.11 0.10 8.79
CA PRO A 247 1.94 -1.02 9.73
C PRO A 247 3.25 -1.57 10.32
N ASN A 248 4.35 -1.64 9.54
CA ASN A 248 5.64 -2.08 10.06
C ASN A 248 6.18 -1.10 11.11
N ALA A 249 6.08 0.19 10.82
CA ALA A 249 6.48 1.27 11.72
C ALA A 249 5.62 1.31 13.01
N LEU A 250 4.30 1.14 12.87
CA LEU A 250 3.35 1.06 13.99
C LEU A 250 3.63 -0.16 14.88
N LEU A 251 3.91 -1.34 14.30
CA LEU A 251 4.28 -2.53 15.07
C LEU A 251 5.58 -2.33 15.83
N ALA A 252 6.61 -1.73 15.21
CA ALA A 252 7.87 -1.44 15.89
C ALA A 252 7.68 -0.44 17.06
N GLY A 253 6.80 0.55 16.91
CA GLY A 253 6.41 1.46 18.00
C GLY A 253 5.70 0.73 19.13
N TYR A 254 4.67 -0.05 18.82
CA TYR A 254 3.93 -0.85 19.79
C TYR A 254 4.84 -1.85 20.54
N MET A 255 5.77 -2.50 19.85
CA MET A 255 6.73 -3.41 20.49
C MET A 255 7.71 -2.67 21.42
N GLN A 256 8.12 -1.44 21.09
CA GLN A 256 8.94 -0.61 21.98
C GLN A 256 8.14 -0.09 23.19
N GLU A 257 6.88 0.30 23.01
CA GLU A 257 6.06 0.90 24.06
C GLU A 257 5.44 -0.15 25.00
N ALA A 258 4.74 -1.15 24.46
CA ALA A 258 3.97 -2.13 25.23
C ALA A 258 4.75 -3.39 25.64
N LEU A 259 5.77 -3.78 24.86
CA LEU A 259 6.60 -4.97 25.14
C LEU A 259 8.05 -4.63 25.55
N HIS A 260 8.43 -3.36 25.49
CA HIS A 260 9.80 -2.86 25.72
C HIS A 260 10.88 -3.49 24.80
N VAL A 261 10.47 -4.11 23.69
CA VAL A 261 11.35 -4.73 22.68
C VAL A 261 11.70 -3.71 21.61
N LYS A 262 12.88 -3.09 21.73
CA LYS A 262 13.38 -2.17 20.70
C LYS A 262 13.85 -2.90 19.43
N ILE A 263 13.03 -2.85 18.38
CA ILE A 263 13.41 -3.31 17.03
C ILE A 263 13.99 -2.13 16.23
N ASP A 264 15.32 -2.05 16.18
CA ASP A 264 16.05 -1.15 15.30
C ASP A 264 15.91 -1.57 13.81
N PHE A 265 16.08 -0.63 12.89
CA PHE A 265 15.94 -0.83 11.43
C PHE A 265 16.66 -2.09 10.90
N GLY A 266 17.93 -2.30 11.29
CA GLY A 266 18.69 -3.48 10.89
C GLY A 266 18.17 -4.79 11.47
N LYS A 267 17.62 -4.79 12.69
CA LYS A 267 16.98 -5.98 13.29
C LYS A 267 15.72 -6.36 12.51
N TRP A 268 14.93 -5.38 12.08
CA TRP A 268 13.77 -5.65 11.21
C TRP A 268 14.23 -6.26 9.89
N MET A 269 15.23 -5.68 9.21
CA MET A 269 15.70 -6.19 7.92
C MET A 269 16.18 -7.65 7.97
N LEU A 270 16.86 -8.06 9.06
CA LEU A 270 17.31 -9.45 9.26
C LEU A 270 16.16 -10.48 9.29
N PHE A 271 14.93 -10.06 9.60
CA PHE A 271 13.73 -10.90 9.57
C PHE A 271 12.88 -10.65 8.31
N GLY A 272 12.56 -9.38 8.06
CA GLY A 272 11.66 -8.94 6.99
C GLY A 272 12.21 -9.20 5.59
N VAL A 273 13.52 -9.02 5.34
CA VAL A 273 14.08 -9.25 3.99
C VAL A 273 14.03 -10.74 3.63
N PRO A 274 14.54 -11.70 4.45
CA PRO A 274 14.38 -13.13 4.16
C PRO A 274 12.92 -13.57 4.01
N LEU A 275 12.02 -13.07 4.88
CA LEU A 275 10.59 -13.39 4.79
C LEU A 275 9.97 -12.87 3.49
N SER A 276 10.26 -11.63 3.11
CA SER A 276 9.78 -11.05 1.85
C SER A 276 10.27 -11.81 0.63
N LEU A 277 11.53 -12.27 0.61
CA LEU A 277 12.10 -13.06 -0.49
C LEU A 277 11.47 -14.46 -0.59
N LEU A 278 11.18 -15.10 0.55
CA LEU A 278 10.47 -16.39 0.59
C LEU A 278 9.04 -16.26 0.04
N ILE A 279 8.28 -15.25 0.50
CA ILE A 279 6.93 -14.97 0.02
C ILE A 279 6.95 -14.60 -1.48
N LEU A 280 7.93 -13.81 -1.91
CA LEU A 280 8.12 -13.40 -3.30
C LEU A 280 8.38 -14.59 -4.23
N PHE A 281 9.25 -15.52 -3.82
CA PHE A 281 9.51 -16.76 -4.55
C PHE A 281 8.27 -17.66 -4.62
N GLY A 282 7.55 -17.80 -3.50
CA GLY A 282 6.28 -18.52 -3.45
C GLY A 282 5.22 -17.93 -4.40
N ALA A 283 5.06 -16.60 -4.39
CA ALA A 283 4.16 -15.89 -5.28
C ALA A 283 4.55 -16.03 -6.76
N TRP A 284 5.84 -15.93 -7.09
CA TRP A 284 6.34 -16.15 -8.45
C TRP A 284 6.05 -17.58 -8.94
N ALA A 285 6.33 -18.59 -8.12
CA ALA A 285 6.08 -19.98 -8.46
C ALA A 285 4.56 -20.25 -8.64
N LEU A 286 3.75 -19.77 -7.70
CA LEU A 286 2.28 -19.89 -7.74
C LEU A 286 1.69 -19.25 -9.01
N LEU A 287 2.10 -18.03 -9.34
CA LEU A 287 1.63 -17.34 -10.56
C LEU A 287 2.09 -18.06 -11.84
N THR A 288 3.39 -18.35 -11.97
CA THR A 288 3.99 -18.76 -13.25
C THR A 288 3.90 -20.26 -13.57
N TYR A 289 3.63 -21.10 -12.57
CA TYR A 289 3.47 -22.55 -12.73
C TYR A 289 2.03 -23.04 -12.46
N VAL A 290 1.31 -22.49 -11.48
CA VAL A 290 0.01 -23.02 -11.03
C VAL A 290 -1.17 -22.26 -11.60
N ILE A 291 -1.29 -20.96 -11.31
CA ILE A 291 -2.50 -20.17 -11.65
C ILE A 291 -2.50 -19.79 -13.14
N PHE A 292 -1.37 -19.28 -13.65
CA PHE A 292 -1.24 -18.82 -15.04
C PHE A 292 -0.01 -19.48 -15.71
N PRO A 293 -0.01 -20.82 -15.87
CA PRO A 293 1.14 -21.56 -16.37
C PRO A 293 1.66 -20.99 -17.69
N ILE A 294 2.89 -20.47 -17.67
CA ILE A 294 3.48 -19.83 -18.84
C ILE A 294 3.98 -20.91 -19.82
N LYS A 295 3.29 -21.02 -20.96
CA LYS A 295 3.57 -22.01 -22.03
C LYS A 295 4.63 -21.55 -23.03
N ILE A 296 4.93 -20.26 -23.10
CA ILE A 296 5.97 -19.68 -23.97
C ILE A 296 7.34 -20.04 -23.38
N GLN A 297 8.17 -20.77 -24.12
CA GLN A 297 9.47 -21.28 -23.62
C GLN A 297 10.61 -20.28 -23.84
N ALA A 298 10.62 -19.57 -24.97
CA ALA A 298 11.58 -18.52 -25.31
C ALA A 298 10.87 -17.36 -26.02
N ILE A 299 11.45 -16.16 -25.95
CA ILE A 299 10.97 -14.97 -26.67
C ILE A 299 11.78 -14.85 -27.98
N PRO A 300 11.14 -14.90 -29.17
CA PRO A 300 11.84 -14.71 -30.44
C PRO A 300 12.59 -13.38 -30.48
N GLY A 301 13.82 -13.38 -30.99
CA GLY A 301 14.63 -12.15 -31.14
C GLY A 301 15.30 -11.61 -29.87
N ALA A 302 15.06 -12.19 -28.69
CA ALA A 302 15.70 -11.76 -27.45
C ALA A 302 17.20 -12.14 -27.41
N ARG A 303 18.06 -11.18 -27.74
CA ARG A 303 19.52 -11.28 -27.50
C ARG A 303 19.84 -11.15 -26.01
N ARG A 304 20.96 -11.76 -25.60
CA ARG A 304 21.65 -11.44 -24.34
C ARG A 304 22.49 -10.17 -24.52
#